data_AF-B6WQ39-F1
#
_entry.id   AF-B6WQ39-F1
#
_cell.length_a   1.000
_cell.length_b   1.000
_cell.length_c   1.000
_cell.angle_alpha   90.00
_cell.angle_beta   90.00
_cell.angle_gamma   90.00
#
_symmetry.space_group_name_H-M   'P 1'
#
loop_
_entity.id
_entity.type
_entity.pdbx_description
1 polymer ?
#
loop_
_entity_poly.entity_id
_entity_poly.type
_entity_poly.pdbx_seq_one_letter_code
_entity_poly.pdbx_strand_id
1 'polypeptide(L)'
;MLSVEDIRTYAKDTPEYNVLLEGEYQSVKKLVELAMKLTVSDFNIVAPVTSYTLEDFPSDTVMLYGVLHHLANGEAERQLRNQVTYNAQGLNAGIDDKFPQYNQLAQYYKGLFDQKLREFKMYINQEKAWGGSFSPYMAINEYRFRN
;
A
#
# COMPACT_ATOMS: atom_id res chain seq x y z
N MET A 1 -13.07 4.52 -1.93
CA MET A 1 -11.86 5.34 -1.75
C MET A 1 -11.52 5.27 -0.28
N LEU A 2 -10.44 4.57 0.00
CA LEU A 2 -9.89 4.42 1.34
C LEU A 2 -9.54 5.79 1.95
N SER A 3 -10.09 6.07 3.13
CA SER A 3 -9.82 7.30 3.88
C SER A 3 -8.59 7.16 4.79
N VAL A 4 -8.10 8.29 5.32
CA VAL A 4 -7.03 8.29 6.32
C VAL A 4 -7.48 7.54 7.58
N GLU A 5 -8.73 7.70 7.96
CA GLU A 5 -9.35 7.07 9.13
C GLU A 5 -9.45 5.54 8.96
N ASP A 6 -9.71 5.03 7.76
CA ASP A 6 -9.71 3.59 7.48
C ASP A 6 -8.30 3.00 7.63
N ILE A 7 -7.28 3.70 7.13
CA ILE A 7 -5.87 3.30 7.25
C ILE A 7 -5.46 3.24 8.73
N ARG A 8 -5.82 4.26 9.51
CA ARG A 8 -5.58 4.29 10.96
C ARG A 8 -6.26 3.14 11.67
N THR A 9 -7.53 2.89 11.34
CA THR A 9 -8.32 1.81 11.93
C THR A 9 -7.68 0.46 11.65
N TYR A 10 -7.22 0.23 10.42
CA TYR A 10 -6.51 -1.00 10.05
C TYR A 10 -5.19 -1.15 10.80
N ALA A 11 -4.38 -0.08 10.87
CA ALA A 11 -3.10 -0.07 11.58
C ALA A 11 -3.24 -0.09 13.11
N LYS A 12 -4.47 0.09 13.63
CA LYS A 12 -4.77 0.36 15.04
C LYS A 12 -4.02 1.58 15.57
N ASP A 13 -3.77 2.56 14.69
CA ASP A 13 -3.17 3.84 15.06
C ASP A 13 -4.26 4.79 15.58
N THR A 14 -4.78 4.48 16.77
CA THR A 14 -5.80 5.27 17.47
C THR A 14 -5.43 5.50 18.93
N PRO A 15 -5.92 6.58 19.56
CA PRO A 15 -5.56 6.94 20.94
C PRO A 15 -5.78 5.79 21.94
N GLU A 16 -6.81 4.97 21.73
CA GLU A 16 -7.17 3.87 22.61
C GLU A 16 -6.13 2.74 22.60
N TYR A 17 -5.45 2.53 21.48
CA TYR A 17 -4.43 1.48 21.33
C TYR A 17 -3.01 2.01 21.54
N ASN A 18 -2.81 3.32 21.43
CA ASN A 18 -1.52 4.00 21.56
C ASN A 18 -1.23 4.44 23.01
N VAL A 19 -1.41 3.54 23.98
CA VAL A 19 -1.22 3.84 25.41
C VAL A 19 0.19 4.32 25.72
N LEU A 20 1.20 3.76 25.03
CA LEU A 20 2.61 4.15 25.19
C LEU A 20 2.97 5.46 24.49
N LEU A 21 2.11 5.98 23.62
CA LEU A 21 2.28 7.27 22.96
C LEU A 21 1.38 8.34 23.60
N GLU A 22 0.92 8.11 24.84
CA GLU A 22 0.07 9.04 25.58
C GLU A 22 -1.26 9.35 24.86
N GLY A 23 -1.77 8.40 24.07
CA GLY A 23 -2.98 8.59 23.27
C GLY A 23 -2.77 9.41 22.00
N GLU A 24 -1.54 9.78 21.68
CA GLU A 24 -1.21 10.42 20.40
C GLU A 24 -1.17 9.40 19.26
N TYR A 25 -1.43 9.89 18.05
CA TYR A 25 -1.27 9.12 16.84
C TYR A 25 0.22 8.89 16.55
N GLN A 26 0.58 7.65 16.20
CA GLN A 26 1.93 7.31 15.76
C GLN A 26 2.28 8.07 14.47
N SER A 27 1.38 8.04 13.49
CA SER A 27 1.54 8.79 12.24
C SER A 27 0.62 10.01 12.22
N VAL A 28 1.16 11.21 12.01
CA VAL A 28 0.35 12.41 11.80
C VAL A 28 -0.43 12.33 10.49
N LYS A 29 -1.62 12.97 10.42
CA LYS A 29 -2.49 12.92 9.22
C LYS A 29 -1.75 13.26 7.92
N LYS A 30 -0.92 14.31 7.94
CA LYS A 30 -0.13 14.75 6.78
C LYS A 30 0.86 13.68 6.29
N LEU A 31 1.37 12.84 7.18
CA LEU A 31 2.28 11.75 6.81
C LEU A 31 1.52 10.63 6.11
N VAL A 32 0.32 10.29 6.57
CA VAL A 32 -0.56 9.32 5.90
C VAL A 32 -0.95 9.81 4.51
N GLU A 33 -1.35 11.09 4.38
CA GLU A 33 -1.66 11.70 3.08
C GLU A 33 -0.46 11.71 2.13
N LEU A 34 0.75 11.95 2.64
CA LEU A 34 1.98 11.86 1.85
C LEU A 34 2.21 10.41 1.37
N ALA A 35 2.06 9.42 2.25
CA ALA A 35 2.20 8.01 1.89
C ALA A 35 1.17 7.57 0.84
N MET A 36 -0.06 8.09 0.89
CA MET A 36 -1.07 7.87 -0.16
C MET A 36 -0.60 8.43 -1.51
N LYS A 37 -0.09 9.67 -1.54
CA LYS A 37 0.45 10.28 -2.78
C LYS A 37 1.61 9.50 -3.36
N LEU A 38 2.53 9.05 -2.51
CA LEU A 38 3.67 8.22 -2.95
C LEU A 38 3.21 6.88 -3.52
N THR A 39 2.20 6.26 -2.89
CA THR A 39 1.60 5.02 -3.40
C THR A 39 1.01 5.19 -4.80
N VAL A 40 0.29 6.29 -5.05
CA VAL A 40 -0.24 6.61 -6.39
C VAL A 40 0.89 6.82 -7.39
N SER A 41 1.94 7.55 -6.99
CA SER A 41 3.12 7.76 -7.83
C SER A 41 3.78 6.44 -8.21
N ASP A 42 4.06 5.57 -7.24
CA ASP A 42 4.66 4.26 -7.45
C ASP A 42 3.80 3.38 -8.37
N PHE A 43 2.48 3.43 -8.18
CA PHE A 43 1.55 2.69 -9.03
C PHE A 43 1.57 3.18 -10.48
N ASN A 44 1.64 4.50 -10.70
CA ASN A 44 1.58 5.10 -12.02
C ASN A 44 2.84 4.87 -12.85
N ILE A 45 4.02 4.81 -12.21
CA ILE A 45 5.30 4.59 -12.92
C ILE A 45 5.47 3.14 -13.38
N VAL A 46 4.80 2.17 -12.74
CA VAL A 46 4.91 0.76 -13.14
C VAL A 46 4.08 0.50 -14.40
N ALA A 47 4.71 -0.18 -15.37
CA ALA A 47 4.09 -0.53 -16.63
C ALA A 47 2.81 -1.40 -16.48
N PRO A 48 1.76 -1.17 -17.28
CA PRO A 48 1.59 -0.03 -18.18
C PRO A 48 1.48 1.28 -17.40
N VAL A 49 2.15 2.32 -17.88
CA VAL A 49 2.12 3.66 -17.26
C VAL A 49 0.68 4.18 -17.26
N THR A 50 0.26 4.71 -16.11
CA THR A 50 -1.09 5.25 -15.88
C THR A 50 -1.00 6.64 -15.26
N SER A 51 -2.12 7.36 -15.20
CA SER A 51 -2.18 8.71 -14.65
C SER A 51 -3.29 8.85 -13.59
N TYR A 52 -3.46 7.84 -12.74
CA TYR A 52 -4.43 7.90 -11.64
C TYR A 52 -4.03 8.99 -10.64
N THR A 53 -5.03 9.57 -10.02
CA THR A 53 -4.99 10.51 -8.91
C THR A 53 -5.41 9.80 -7.62
N LEU A 54 -5.50 10.53 -6.50
CA LEU A 54 -6.03 9.94 -5.27
C LEU A 54 -7.53 9.69 -5.37
N GLU A 55 -8.22 10.59 -6.08
CA GLU A 55 -9.67 10.65 -6.19
C GLU A 55 -10.26 9.52 -7.05
N ASP A 56 -9.50 9.03 -8.03
CA ASP A 56 -9.90 7.99 -8.98
C ASP A 56 -9.03 6.71 -8.87
N PHE A 57 -8.33 6.54 -7.74
CA PHE A 57 -7.46 5.38 -7.55
C PHE A 57 -8.26 4.07 -7.59
N PRO A 58 -7.83 3.06 -8.38
CA PRO A 58 -8.71 1.96 -8.77
C PRO A 58 -8.86 0.85 -7.72
N SER A 59 -8.05 0.82 -6.66
CA SER A 59 -8.08 -0.28 -5.69
C SER A 59 -7.70 0.17 -4.28
N ASP A 60 -8.67 0.08 -3.36
CA ASP A 60 -8.44 0.39 -1.94
C ASP A 60 -7.43 -0.56 -1.28
N THR A 61 -7.36 -1.84 -1.69
CA THR A 61 -6.37 -2.80 -1.18
C THR A 61 -4.94 -2.45 -1.60
N VAL A 62 -4.76 -2.07 -2.87
CA VAL A 62 -3.45 -1.63 -3.38
C VAL A 62 -3.02 -0.34 -2.66
N MET A 63 -3.95 0.60 -2.47
CA MET A 63 -3.71 1.83 -1.70
C MET A 63 -3.25 1.49 -0.27
N LEU A 64 -4.00 0.63 0.42
CA LEU A 64 -3.71 0.26 1.81
C LEU A 64 -2.29 -0.30 1.95
N TYR A 65 -1.90 -1.28 1.13
CA TYR A 65 -0.58 -1.91 1.25
C TYR A 65 0.56 -0.96 0.89
N GLY A 66 0.39 -0.12 -0.13
CA GLY A 66 1.39 0.90 -0.47
C GLY A 66 1.57 1.93 0.64
N VAL A 67 0.47 2.39 1.24
CA VAL A 67 0.53 3.34 2.36
C VAL A 67 1.25 2.73 3.55
N LEU A 68 0.88 1.51 3.96
CA LEU A 68 1.50 0.83 5.09
C LEU A 68 3.00 0.58 4.85
N HIS A 69 3.39 0.27 3.61
CA HIS A 69 4.80 0.17 3.22
C HIS A 69 5.55 1.49 3.45
N HIS A 70 5.02 2.60 2.94
CA HIS A 70 5.66 3.92 3.09
C HIS A 70 5.72 4.40 4.54
N LEU A 71 4.66 4.16 5.33
CA LEU A 71 4.65 4.48 6.75
C LEU A 71 5.69 3.65 7.53
N ALA A 72 5.77 2.34 7.27
CA ALA A 72 6.75 1.48 7.92
C ALA A 72 8.20 1.84 7.56
N ASN A 73 8.47 2.22 6.30
CA ASN A 73 9.78 2.76 5.90
C ASN A 73 10.13 4.05 6.65
N GLY A 74 9.18 4.98 6.75
CA GLY A 74 9.38 6.24 7.48
C GLY A 74 9.74 6.01 8.95
N GLU A 75 9.08 5.06 9.60
CA GLU A 75 9.40 4.68 10.98
C GLU A 75 10.74 3.95 11.10
N ALA A 76 11.08 3.07 10.15
CA ALA A 76 12.40 2.44 10.13
C ALA A 76 13.51 3.51 10.07
N GLU A 77 13.39 4.50 9.18
CA GLU A 77 14.32 5.63 9.08
C GLU A 77 14.37 6.48 10.35
N ARG A 78 13.24 6.68 11.04
CA ARG A 78 13.22 7.38 12.34
C ARG A 78 14.00 6.60 13.40
N GLN A 79 13.76 5.31 13.51
CA GLN A 79 14.40 4.42 14.48
C GLN A 79 15.91 4.38 14.26
N LEU A 80 16.33 4.16 13.00
CA LEU A 80 17.75 4.08 12.63
C LEU A 80 18.51 5.36 12.99
N ARG A 81 17.93 6.54 12.72
CA ARG A 81 18.56 7.83 12.99
C ARG A 81 18.67 8.15 14.49
N ASN A 82 17.82 7.55 15.32
CA ASN A 82 17.75 7.80 16.76
C ASN A 82 18.27 6.63 17.61
N GLN A 83 18.75 5.56 16.99
CA GLN A 83 19.15 4.34 17.70
C GLN A 83 20.34 4.60 18.62
N VAL A 84 20.17 4.30 19.91
CA VAL A 84 21.25 4.37 20.91
C VAL A 84 21.23 3.12 21.77
N THR A 85 22.38 2.44 21.90
CA THR A 85 22.55 1.30 22.80
C THR A 85 23.31 1.75 24.05
N TYR A 86 22.67 1.66 25.21
CA TYR A 86 23.27 1.98 26.49
C TYR A 86 23.56 0.72 27.30
N ASN A 87 24.80 0.59 27.76
CA ASN A 87 25.25 -0.48 28.65
C ASN A 87 25.72 0.13 29.97
N ALA A 88 25.02 -0.13 31.06
CA ALA A 88 25.47 0.26 32.39
C ALA A 88 25.10 -0.76 33.46
N GLN A 89 26.07 -1.04 34.34
CA GLN A 89 25.90 -1.92 35.51
C GLN A 89 25.25 -3.27 35.19
N GLY A 90 25.56 -3.85 34.02
CA GLY A 90 25.03 -5.14 33.57
C GLY A 90 23.63 -5.08 32.94
N LEU A 91 22.98 -3.92 32.90
CA LEU A 91 21.76 -3.68 32.13
C LEU A 91 22.12 -3.18 30.73
N ASN A 92 21.55 -3.82 29.70
CA ASN A 92 21.60 -3.37 28.31
C ASN A 92 20.20 -2.88 27.92
N ALA A 93 20.09 -1.60 27.56
CA ALA A 93 18.85 -0.99 27.11
C ALA A 93 19.08 -0.29 25.76
N GLY A 94 18.24 -0.63 24.79
CA GLY A 94 18.18 0.06 23.50
C GLY A 94 17.12 1.15 23.50
N ILE A 95 17.49 2.33 23.00
CA ILE A 95 16.54 3.37 22.61
C ILE A 95 16.40 3.29 21.09
N ASP A 96 15.16 3.33 20.61
CA ASP A 96 14.81 3.27 19.19
C ASP A 96 15.49 2.09 18.44
N ASP A 97 15.39 0.89 19.03
CA ASP A 97 16.05 -0.34 18.56
C ASP A 97 15.16 -1.20 17.64
N LYS A 98 14.02 -0.67 17.17
CA LYS A 98 13.03 -1.41 16.38
C LYS A 98 13.25 -1.36 14.86
N PHE A 99 14.38 -0.83 14.41
CA PHE A 99 14.68 -0.73 12.97
C PHE A 99 14.52 -2.07 12.22
N PRO A 100 15.08 -3.21 12.70
CA PRO A 100 14.93 -4.48 11.98
C PRO A 100 13.46 -4.90 11.80
N GLN A 101 12.62 -4.69 12.81
CA GLN A 101 11.20 -5.06 12.81
C GLN A 101 10.40 -4.17 11.86
N TYR A 102 10.64 -2.85 11.89
CA TYR A 102 9.98 -1.93 10.94
C TYR A 102 10.44 -2.18 9.50
N ASN A 103 11.72 -2.47 9.28
CA ASN A 103 12.22 -2.82 7.95
C ASN A 103 11.59 -4.12 7.43
N GLN A 104 11.48 -5.17 8.27
CA GLN A 104 10.78 -6.40 7.91
C GLN A 104 9.30 -6.14 7.58
N LEU A 105 8.63 -5.32 8.39
CA LEU A 105 7.23 -4.94 8.15
C LEU A 105 7.06 -4.17 6.84
N ALA A 106 7.98 -3.25 6.54
CA ALA A 106 7.96 -2.49 5.30
C ALA A 106 8.15 -3.40 4.08
N GLN A 107 9.07 -4.37 4.14
CA GLN A 107 9.26 -5.35 3.07
C GLN A 107 8.06 -6.28 2.91
N TYR A 108 7.41 -6.67 4.02
CA TYR A 108 6.18 -7.47 3.98
C TYR A 108 5.07 -6.74 3.22
N TYR A 109 4.78 -5.49 3.57
CA TYR A 109 3.77 -4.71 2.85
C TYR A 109 4.17 -4.40 1.41
N LYS A 110 5.47 -4.20 1.13
CA LYS A 110 5.95 -4.05 -0.24
C LYS A 110 5.64 -5.28 -1.08
N GLY A 111 5.87 -6.48 -0.54
CA GLY A 111 5.55 -7.74 -1.23
C GLY A 111 4.07 -7.87 -1.56
N LEU A 112 3.18 -7.55 -0.61
CA LEU A 112 1.73 -7.56 -0.82
C LEU A 112 1.29 -6.51 -1.86
N PHE A 113 1.84 -5.29 -1.75
CA PHE A 113 1.59 -4.20 -2.70
C PHE A 113 2.00 -4.61 -4.11
N ASP A 114 3.23 -5.10 -4.28
CA ASP A 114 3.76 -5.49 -5.59
C ASP A 114 3.01 -6.66 -6.21
N GLN A 115 2.56 -7.61 -5.40
CA GLN A 115 1.72 -8.69 -5.88
C GLN A 115 0.40 -8.15 -6.45
N LYS A 116 -0.32 -7.34 -5.68
CA LYS A 116 -1.62 -6.80 -6.10
C LYS A 116 -1.51 -5.80 -7.24
N LEU A 117 -0.48 -4.99 -7.22
CA LEU A 117 -0.15 -4.08 -8.32
C LEU A 117 0.07 -4.87 -9.61
N ARG A 118 0.89 -5.93 -9.59
CA ARG A 118 1.14 -6.77 -10.78
C ARG A 118 -0.14 -7.43 -11.28
N GLU A 119 -0.93 -8.03 -10.40
CA GLU A 119 -2.21 -8.66 -10.74
C GLU A 119 -3.12 -7.67 -11.49
N PHE A 120 -3.26 -6.45 -10.97
CA PHE A 120 -4.08 -5.40 -11.57
C PHE A 120 -3.52 -4.85 -12.89
N LYS A 121 -2.21 -4.58 -12.94
CA LYS A 121 -1.54 -4.06 -14.14
C LYS A 121 -1.51 -5.08 -15.28
N MET A 122 -1.39 -6.37 -14.98
CA MET A 122 -1.52 -7.45 -15.97
C MET A 122 -2.93 -7.48 -16.56
N TYR A 123 -3.96 -7.35 -15.73
CA TYR A 123 -5.35 -7.25 -16.20
C TYR A 123 -5.54 -6.08 -17.18
N ILE A 124 -5.11 -4.87 -16.81
CA ILE A 124 -5.18 -3.69 -17.71
C ILE A 124 -4.42 -3.93 -19.01
N ASN A 125 -3.23 -4.52 -18.94
CA ASN A 125 -2.42 -4.76 -20.12
C ASN A 125 -3.09 -5.75 -21.07
N GLN A 126 -3.72 -6.80 -20.52
CA GLN A 126 -4.51 -7.76 -21.31
C GLN A 126 -5.73 -7.09 -21.95
N GLU A 127 -6.50 -6.29 -21.21
CA GLU A 127 -7.63 -5.57 -21.81
C GLU A 127 -7.19 -4.68 -22.97
N LYS A 128 -6.08 -3.94 -22.81
CA LYS A 128 -5.52 -3.07 -23.86
C LYS A 128 -4.99 -3.85 -25.06
N ALA A 129 -4.34 -5.00 -24.84
CA ALA A 129 -3.78 -5.82 -25.90
C ALA A 129 -4.87 -6.50 -26.74
N TRP A 130 -6.00 -6.85 -26.14
CA TRP A 130 -7.07 -7.60 -26.80
C TRP A 130 -8.23 -6.73 -27.29
N GLY A 131 -8.38 -5.48 -26.83
CA GLY A 131 -9.34 -4.50 -27.39
C GLY A 131 -10.82 -4.92 -27.35
N GLY A 132 -11.14 -6.05 -26.72
CA GLY A 132 -12.42 -6.75 -26.78
C GLY A 132 -12.25 -8.21 -27.21
N SER A 133 -12.82 -9.16 -26.47
CA SER A 133 -12.89 -10.55 -26.91
C SER A 133 -13.92 -10.67 -28.04
N PHE A 134 -13.45 -10.74 -29.29
CA PHE A 134 -14.33 -11.05 -30.43
C PHE A 134 -14.50 -12.56 -30.50
N SER A 135 -15.67 -13.06 -30.09
CA SER A 135 -16.03 -14.46 -30.34
C SER A 135 -16.19 -14.68 -31.85
N PRO A 136 -15.49 -15.63 -32.47
CA PRO A 136 -15.70 -16.00 -33.87
C PRO A 136 -17.11 -16.52 -34.15
N TYR A 137 -17.86 -16.88 -33.10
CA TYR A 137 -19.23 -17.40 -33.20
C TYR A 137 -20.32 -16.31 -33.16
N MET A 138 -19.98 -15.02 -33.08
CA MET A 138 -21.00 -13.95 -33.15
C MET A 138 -21.78 -13.93 -34.46
N ALA A 139 -21.17 -14.31 -35.58
CA ALA A 139 -21.82 -14.32 -36.90
C ALA A 139 -22.69 -15.56 -37.17
N ILE A 140 -22.69 -16.57 -36.30
CA ILE A 140 -23.37 -17.85 -36.55
C ILE A 140 -24.81 -17.85 -35.97
N ASN A 141 -25.18 -16.88 -35.13
CA ASN A 141 -26.48 -16.87 -34.46
C ASN A 141 -27.63 -16.23 -35.27
N GLU A 142 -27.38 -15.82 -36.53
CA GLU A 142 -28.41 -15.22 -37.41
C GLU A 142 -28.94 -16.15 -38.51
N TYR A 143 -28.70 -17.46 -38.43
CA TYR A 143 -29.53 -18.40 -39.19
C TYR A 143 -30.91 -18.48 -38.54
N ARG A 144 -31.79 -17.58 -39.01
CA ARG A 144 -33.24 -17.66 -38.86
C ARG A 144 -33.69 -19.11 -38.99
N PHE A 145 -34.26 -19.66 -37.93
CA PHE A 145 -35.20 -20.76 -38.04
C PHE A 145 -36.39 -20.26 -38.87
N ARG A 146 -36.29 -20.41 -40.19
CA ARG A 146 -37.45 -20.35 -41.08
C ARG A 146 -38.09 -21.73 -41.04
N ASN A 147 -39.33 -21.74 -40.54
CA ASN A 147 -40.32 -22.82 -40.47
C ASN A 147 -40.08 -24.03 -41.38
#